data_AF-A0A2V1B4D8-F1
#
_entry.id   AF-A0A2V1B4D8-F1
#
_cell.length_a   1.000
_cell.length_b   1.000
_cell.length_c   1.000
_cell.angle_alpha   90.00
_cell.angle_beta   90.00
_cell.angle_gamma   90.00
#
_symmetry.space_group_name_H-M   'P 1'
#
loop_
_entity.id
_entity.type
_entity.pdbx_description
1 polymer ?
#
loop_
_entity_poly.entity_id
_entity_poly.type
_entity_poly.pdbx_seq_one_letter_code
_entity_poly.pdbx_strand_id
1 'polypeptide(L)'
;IYLIDWPFCSPDLNPIENIWRVLKQKLRNRNPYGGWKLEDLKAALLDIWEKEITINLINRFVDIMPQRLEKVRLRKGGPSSY
;
A
#
# COMPACT_ATOMS: atom_id res chain seq x y z
N ILE A 1 -22.88 6.54 0.80
CA ILE A 1 -21.48 6.49 0.32
C ILE A 1 -21.06 7.93 0.06
N TYR A 2 -20.02 8.42 0.73
CA TYR A 2 -19.49 9.76 0.49
C TYR A 2 -18.27 9.65 -0.44
N LEU A 3 -18.25 10.44 -1.51
CA LEU A 3 -17.09 10.55 -2.39
C LEU A 3 -16.12 11.57 -1.80
N ILE A 4 -14.85 11.21 -1.69
CA ILE A 4 -13.80 12.15 -1.30
C ILE A 4 -13.30 12.81 -2.58
N ASP A 5 -13.17 14.14 -2.56
CA ASP A 5 -12.55 14.87 -3.65
C ASP A 5 -11.05 14.53 -3.70
N TRP A 6 -10.62 13.89 -4.79
CA TRP A 6 -9.29 13.31 -4.90
C TRP A 6 -8.47 14.04 -5.96
N PRO A 7 -7.27 14.56 -5.62
CA PRO A 7 -6.43 15.22 -6.59
C PRO A 7 -5.90 14.25 -7.67
N PHE A 8 -5.88 14.72 -8.91
CA PHE A 8 -5.30 13.95 -10.02
C PHE A 8 -3.83 13.62 -9.75
N CYS A 9 -3.40 12.43 -10.21
CA CYS A 9 -2.00 11.99 -10.15
C CYS A 9 -1.38 11.95 -8.72
N SER A 10 -2.18 11.75 -7.67
CA SER A 10 -1.69 11.64 -6.28
C SER A 10 -1.80 10.21 -5.72
N PRO A 11 -1.01 9.24 -6.23
CA PRO A 11 -0.96 7.89 -5.65
C PRO A 11 -0.36 7.92 -4.24
N ASP A 12 0.48 8.91 -3.93
CA ASP A 12 1.01 9.11 -2.59
C ASP A 12 -0.09 9.43 -1.58
N LEU A 13 -1.20 10.02 -1.99
CA LEU A 13 -2.30 10.21 -1.06
C LEU A 13 -3.10 8.93 -0.82
N ASN A 14 -2.93 7.86 -1.60
CA ASN A 14 -3.74 6.65 -1.50
C ASN A 14 -3.13 5.64 -0.50
N PRO A 15 -3.77 5.38 0.66
CA PRO A 15 -3.22 4.48 1.67
C PRO A 15 -3.01 3.04 1.15
N ILE A 16 -3.78 2.61 0.15
CA ILE A 16 -3.69 1.25 -0.40
C ILE A 16 -2.34 0.98 -1.09
N GLU A 17 -1.68 2.02 -1.60
CA GLU A 17 -0.36 1.90 -2.24
C GLU A 17 0.69 1.37 -1.25
N ASN A 18 0.57 1.76 0.03
CA ASN A 18 1.41 1.19 1.08
C ASN A 18 1.18 -0.30 1.28
N ILE A 19 -0.08 -0.73 1.26
CA ILE A 19 -0.46 -2.12 1.47
C ILE A 19 0.05 -2.96 0.30
N TRP A 20 -0.11 -2.48 -0.93
CA TRP A 20 0.48 -3.11 -2.12
C TRP A 20 2.00 -3.24 -2.04
N ARG A 21 2.68 -2.22 -1.53
CA ARG A 21 4.13 -2.28 -1.29
C ARG A 21 4.49 -3.39 -0.29
N VAL A 22 3.78 -3.48 0.83
CA VAL A 22 4.01 -4.52 1.84
C VAL A 22 3.75 -5.92 1.27
N LEU A 23 2.65 -6.11 0.56
CA LEU A 23 2.31 -7.39 -0.08
C LEU A 23 3.41 -7.84 -1.04
N LYS A 24 3.87 -6.95 -1.93
CA LYS A 24 4.97 -7.23 -2.86
C LYS A 24 6.26 -7.58 -2.14
N GLN A 25 6.57 -6.88 -1.04
CA GLN A 25 7.77 -7.15 -0.25
C GLN A 25 7.70 -8.52 0.43
N LYS A 26 6.57 -8.86 1.07
CA LYS A 26 6.36 -10.16 1.70
C LYS A 26 6.37 -11.29 0.68
N LEU A 27 5.75 -11.10 -0.48
CA LEU A 27 5.78 -12.08 -1.57
C LEU A 27 7.20 -12.31 -2.09
N ARG A 28 8.00 -11.24 -2.26
CA ARG A 28 9.42 -11.37 -2.63
C ARG A 28 10.23 -12.14 -1.59
N ASN A 29 9.96 -11.97 -0.30
CA ASN A 29 10.62 -12.71 0.78
C ASN A 29 10.30 -14.21 0.76
N ARG A 30 9.19 -14.62 0.15
CA ARG A 30 8.87 -16.05 -0.08
C ARG A 30 9.67 -16.66 -1.24
N ASN A 31 10.51 -15.87 -1.89
CA ASN A 31 11.46 -16.32 -2.89
C ASN A 31 10.83 -17.04 -4.10
N PRO A 32 9.82 -16.44 -4.78
CA PRO A 32 9.15 -17.06 -5.91
C PRO A 32 10.02 -16.99 -7.17
N TYR A 33 11.15 -17.69 -7.19
CA TYR A 33 12.06 -17.71 -8.33
C TYR A 33 11.75 -18.87 -9.28
N GLY A 34 11.51 -18.52 -10.54
CA GLY A 34 11.60 -19.37 -11.74
C GLY A 34 10.58 -20.51 -11.90
N GLY A 35 10.20 -21.17 -10.81
CA GLY A 35 9.34 -22.36 -10.83
C GLY A 35 7.89 -22.13 -10.39
N TRP A 36 7.56 -20.93 -9.89
CA TRP A 36 6.21 -20.62 -9.43
C TRP A 36 5.29 -20.35 -10.61
N LYS A 37 4.13 -20.99 -10.60
CA LYS A 37 3.04 -20.73 -11.54
C LYS A 37 2.16 -19.60 -11.02
N LEU A 38 1.23 -19.16 -11.85
CA LEU A 38 0.27 -18.11 -11.48
C LEU A 38 -0.56 -18.50 -10.25
N GLU A 39 -0.87 -19.79 -10.13
CA GLU A 39 -1.66 -20.37 -9.04
C GLU A 39 -0.89 -20.29 -7.72
N ASP A 40 0.41 -20.59 -7.73
CA ASP A 40 1.28 -20.49 -6.56
C ASP A 40 1.39 -19.03 -6.08
N LEU A 41 1.53 -18.10 -7.03
CA LEU A 41 1.56 -16.67 -6.73
C LEU A 41 0.24 -16.19 -6.11
N LYS A 42 -0.90 -16.61 -6.65
CA LYS A 42 -2.23 -16.26 -6.12
C LYS A 42 -2.43 -16.82 -4.72
N ALA A 43 -2.10 -18.10 -4.52
CA ALA A 43 -2.23 -18.77 -3.22
C ALA A 43 -1.35 -18.09 -2.16
N ALA A 44 -0.09 -17.78 -2.49
CA ALA A 44 0.80 -17.08 -1.58
C ALA A 44 0.33 -15.66 -1.27
N LEU A 45 -0.21 -14.93 -2.27
CA LEU A 45 -0.72 -13.58 -2.05
C LEU A 45 -1.93 -13.58 -1.10
N LEU A 46 -2.86 -14.52 -1.28
CA LEU A 46 -4.00 -14.70 -0.38
C LEU A 46 -3.55 -15.09 1.03
N ASP A 47 -2.60 -16.01 1.13
CA ASP A 47 -2.04 -16.44 2.43
C ASP A 47 -1.35 -15.29 3.17
N ILE A 48 -0.58 -14.44 2.47
CA ILE A 48 0.00 -13.22 3.03
C ILE A 48 -1.10 -12.27 3.49
N TRP A 49 -2.11 -12.04 2.65
CA TRP A 49 -3.21 -11.14 2.94
C TRP A 49 -3.96 -11.55 4.21
N GLU A 50 -4.33 -12.81 4.32
CA GLU A 50 -5.13 -13.33 5.44
C GLU A 50 -4.33 -13.44 6.74
N LYS A 51 -3.06 -13.87 6.67
CA LYS A 51 -2.28 -14.20 7.86
C LYS A 51 -1.32 -13.10 8.32
N GLU A 52 -0.85 -12.26 7.41
CA GLU A 52 0.24 -11.32 7.70
C GLU A 52 -0.16 -9.84 7.61
N ILE A 53 -1.24 -9.50 6.89
CA ILE A 53 -1.75 -8.12 6.82
C ILE A 53 -2.75 -7.91 7.95
N THR A 54 -2.28 -7.31 9.04
CA THR A 54 -3.12 -7.02 10.21
C THR A 54 -3.86 -5.69 10.08
N ILE A 55 -5.01 -5.57 10.73
CA ILE A 55 -5.75 -4.29 10.83
C ILE A 55 -4.88 -3.19 11.45
N ASN A 56 -4.02 -3.52 12.42
CA ASN A 56 -3.10 -2.55 13.02
C ASN A 56 -2.12 -1.97 11.99
N LEU A 57 -1.62 -2.78 11.06
CA LEU A 57 -0.76 -2.31 9.98
C LEU A 57 -1.53 -1.35 9.04
N ILE A 58 -2.78 -1.70 8.70
CA ILE A 58 -3.65 -0.86 7.87
C ILE A 58 -3.91 0.48 8.57
N ASN A 59 -4.32 0.45 9.83
CA ASN A 59 -4.60 1.65 10.64
C ASN A 59 -3.38 2.56 10.70
N ARG A 60 -2.17 2.01 10.92
CA ARG A 60 -0.94 2.80 10.88
C ARG A 60 -0.75 3.58 9.57
N PHE A 61 -1.13 3.01 8.43
CA PHE A 61 -1.05 3.71 7.14
C PHE A 61 -2.13 4.80 6.98
N VAL A 62 -3.29 4.62 7.60
CA VAL A 62 -4.34 5.64 7.67
C VAL A 62 -3.92 6.78 8.61
N ASP A 63 -3.35 6.46 9.77
CA ASP A 63 -2.97 7.43 10.80
C ASP A 63 -1.87 8.41 10.34
N ILE A 64 -1.03 7.99 9.38
CA ILE A 64 0.00 8.88 8.80
C ILE A 64 -0.53 9.79 7.69
N MET A 65 -1.78 9.63 7.25
CA MET A 65 -2.35 10.43 6.17
C MET A 65 -2.38 11.94 6.45
N PRO A 66 -2.75 12.42 7.66
CA PRO A 66 -2.64 13.83 8.00
C PRO A 66 -1.22 14.39 7.81
N GLN A 67 -0.19 13.61 8.17
CA GLN A 67 1.21 14.01 8.00
C GLN A 67 1.60 14.10 6.52
N ARG A 68 1.04 13.24 5.67
CA ARG A 68 1.28 13.28 4.21
C ARG A 68 0.61 14.47 3.56
N LEU A 69 -0.63 14.76 3.94
CA LEU A 69 -1.34 15.95 3.49
C LEU A 69 -0.57 17.22 3.88
N GLU A 70 -0.01 17.26 5.09
CA GLU A 70 0.84 18.36 5.52
C GLU A 70 2.10 18.51 4.66
N LYS A 71 2.74 17.40 4.28
CA LYS A 71 3.88 17.44 3.33
C LYS A 71 3.49 17.96 1.96
N VAL A 72 2.36 17.52 1.40
CA VAL A 72 1.85 18.03 0.12
C VAL A 72 1.58 19.53 0.20
N ARG A 73 0.98 19.99 1.32
CA ARG A 73 0.73 21.41 1.59
C ARG A 73 2.03 22.21 1.61
N LEU A 74 3.02 21.77 2.37
CA LEU A 74 4.34 22.43 2.45
C LEU A 74 5.06 22.46 1.10
N ARG A 75 4.81 21.47 0.26
CA ARG A 75 5.35 21.38 -1.11
C ARG A 75 4.47 22.03 -2.17
N LYS A 76 3.44 22.79 -1.77
CA LYS A 76 2.53 23.51 -2.68
C LYS A 76 1.90 22.59 -3.74
N GLY A 77 1.46 21.39 -3.34
CA GLY A 77 0.89 20.40 -4.24
C GLY A 77 1.91 19.44 -4.86
N GLY A 78 3.21 19.64 -4.60
CA GLY A 78 4.24 18.68 -4.98
C GLY A 78 4.16 17.37 -4.20
N PRO A 79 4.77 16.28 -4.70
CA PRO A 79 4.67 14.94 -4.10
C PRO A 79 5.16 14.92 -2.65
N SER A 80 4.48 14.20 -1.76
CA SER A 80 4.87 14.07 -0.33
C SER A 80 6.18 13.29 -0.07
N SER A 81 6.83 12.80 -1.15
CA SER A 81 8.00 11.90 -1.18
C SER A 81 7.82 10.64 -0.31
N TYR A 82 6.91 9.76 -0.72
CA TYR A 82 6.86 8.38 -0.22
C TYR A 82 8.22 7.70 -0.16
#